data_AF-A0A7X0D6A2-F1
#
_entry.id   AF-A0A7X0D6A2-F1
#
_cell.length_a   1.000
_cell.length_b   1.000
_cell.length_c   1.000
_cell.angle_alpha   90.00
_cell.angle_beta   90.00
_cell.angle_gamma   90.00
#
_symmetry.space_group_name_H-M   'P 1'
#
loop_
_entity.id
_entity.type
_entity.pdbx_description
1 polymer ?
#
loop_
_entity_poly.entity_id
_entity_poly.type
_entity_poly.pdbx_seq_one_letter_code
_entity_poly.pdbx_strand_id
1 'polypeptide(L)'
;MHRSEDEILAQANGAVSAAYGGSPRANSFIARRMRKNVHEIDLVIPLPFDDAVEHVVRVLEGTGQRIEPPHAEPEDPGQTIRVLTGGGIWDMNPVVVTAQVTETRKDVSGVHLRAAAKEGAIRQRAGEKTAKRLASWLVT
;
A
#
# COMPACT_ATOMS: atom_id res chain seq x y z
N MET A 1 13.59 8.04 -11.92
CA MET A 1 13.18 9.07 -10.94
C MET A 1 12.38 8.37 -9.85
N HIS A 2 12.97 8.20 -8.68
CA HIS A 2 12.31 7.60 -7.52
C HIS A 2 11.28 8.58 -6.98
N ARG A 3 10.02 8.14 -6.80
CA ARG A 3 8.95 8.98 -6.23
C ARG A 3 8.71 8.58 -4.79
N SER A 4 8.67 9.57 -3.91
CA SER A 4 8.32 9.35 -2.51
C SER A 4 6.87 8.85 -2.36
N GLU A 5 6.58 8.12 -1.28
CA GLU A 5 5.21 7.67 -0.93
C GLU A 5 4.22 8.84 -0.93
N ASP A 6 4.65 10.03 -0.48
CA ASP A 6 3.82 11.22 -0.45
C ASP A 6 3.49 11.76 -1.86
N GLU A 7 4.47 11.75 -2.77
CA GLU A 7 4.26 12.17 -4.16
C GLU A 7 3.35 11.21 -4.92
N ILE A 8 3.51 9.90 -4.70
CA ILE A 8 2.63 8.87 -5.29
C ILE A 8 1.19 9.11 -4.84
N LEU A 9 0.97 9.29 -3.53
CA LEU A 9 -0.36 9.57 -2.99
C LEU A 9 -0.94 10.90 -3.48
N ALA A 10 -0.13 11.95 -3.54
CA ALA A 10 -0.57 13.26 -4.02
C ALA A 10 -0.99 13.21 -5.50
N GLN A 11 -0.20 12.56 -6.35
CA GLN A 11 -0.50 12.41 -7.76
C GLN A 11 -1.75 11.55 -8.00
N ALA A 12 -1.87 10.42 -7.28
CA ALA A 12 -3.05 9.57 -7.37
C ALA A 12 -4.33 10.32 -6.95
N ASN A 13 -4.26 11.14 -5.90
CA ASN A 13 -5.37 12.01 -5.50
C ASN A 13 -5.70 13.04 -6.59
N GLY A 14 -4.69 13.62 -7.24
CA GLY A 14 -4.87 14.48 -8.41
C GLY A 14 -5.61 13.78 -9.55
N ALA A 15 -5.21 12.54 -9.89
CA ALA A 15 -5.82 11.75 -10.95
C ALA A 15 -7.29 11.40 -10.65
N VAL A 16 -7.59 10.98 -9.41
CA VAL A 16 -8.97 10.76 -8.97
C VAL A 16 -9.79 12.05 -9.14
N SER A 17 -9.29 13.21 -8.68
CA SER A 17 -10.02 14.47 -8.83
C SER A 17 -10.30 14.83 -10.29
N ALA A 18 -9.35 14.61 -11.20
CA ALA A 18 -9.55 14.86 -12.63
C ALA A 18 -10.65 13.97 -13.24
N ALA A 19 -10.75 12.71 -12.80
CA ALA A 19 -11.80 11.79 -13.25
C ALA A 19 -13.22 12.26 -12.88
N TYR A 20 -13.37 13.13 -11.88
CA TYR A 20 -14.64 13.74 -11.46
C TYR A 20 -14.75 15.23 -11.83
N GLY A 21 -13.99 15.68 -12.83
CA GLY A 21 -14.07 17.06 -13.35
C GLY A 21 -13.38 18.12 -12.48
N GLY A 22 -12.62 17.71 -11.47
CA GLY A 22 -11.82 18.60 -10.63
C GLY A 22 -10.45 18.93 -11.22
N SER A 23 -9.71 19.85 -10.56
CA SER A 23 -8.36 20.23 -11.00
C SER A 23 -7.30 19.29 -10.42
N PRO A 24 -6.60 18.47 -11.24
CA PRO A 24 -5.57 17.55 -10.75
C PRO A 24 -4.42 18.26 -10.05
N ARG A 25 -4.03 19.46 -10.51
CA ARG A 25 -2.96 20.24 -9.89
C ARG A 25 -3.35 20.75 -8.51
N ALA A 26 -4.57 21.29 -8.38
CA ALA A 26 -5.06 21.80 -7.09
C ALA A 26 -5.21 20.67 -6.07
N ASN A 27 -5.77 19.53 -6.47
CA ASN A 27 -5.97 18.41 -5.55
C ASN A 27 -4.65 17.74 -5.15
N SER A 28 -3.68 17.65 -6.07
CA SER A 28 -2.32 17.18 -5.71
C SER A 28 -1.66 18.09 -4.67
N PHE A 29 -1.84 19.41 -4.79
CA PHE A 29 -1.30 20.37 -3.83
C PHE A 29 -1.95 20.24 -2.44
N ILE A 30 -3.29 20.11 -2.41
CA ILE A 30 -4.04 19.88 -1.16
C ILE A 30 -3.62 18.56 -0.52
N ALA A 31 -3.48 17.50 -1.31
CA ALA A 31 -3.06 16.18 -0.85
C ALA A 31 -1.66 16.19 -0.20
N ARG A 32 -0.71 16.99 -0.68
CA ARG A 32 0.60 17.16 -0.01
C ARG A 32 0.46 17.74 1.39
N ARG A 33 -0.53 18.60 1.64
CA ARG A 33 -0.80 19.21 2.96
C ARG A 33 -1.61 18.30 3.89
N MET A 34 -2.33 17.31 3.35
CA MET A 34 -3.17 16.40 4.12
C MET A 34 -2.34 15.47 5.03
N ARG A 35 -2.91 15.17 6.20
CA ARG A 35 -2.32 14.18 7.12
C ARG A 35 -2.36 12.80 6.46
N LYS A 36 -1.34 11.98 6.75
CA LYS A 36 -1.33 10.58 6.35
C LYS A 36 -2.06 9.75 7.41
N ASN A 37 -2.92 8.83 6.96
CA ASN A 37 -3.34 7.67 7.73
C ASN A 37 -2.47 6.50 7.29
N VAL A 38 -1.57 6.10 8.17
CA VAL A 38 -0.66 4.97 7.98
C VAL A 38 -1.05 3.90 8.97
N HIS A 39 -1.06 2.66 8.52
CA HIS A 39 -1.21 1.50 9.39
C HIS A 39 -0.27 0.38 8.97
N GLU A 40 0.36 -0.24 9.95
CA GLU A 40 1.33 -1.31 9.81
C GLU A 40 0.83 -2.54 10.56
N ILE A 41 0.98 -3.71 9.95
CA ILE A 41 0.60 -5.01 10.51
C ILE A 41 1.70 -5.99 10.18
N ASP A 42 2.24 -6.64 11.21
CA ASP A 42 3.14 -7.77 11.07
C ASP A 42 2.34 -9.08 11.08
N LEU A 43 2.62 -9.95 10.11
CA LEU A 43 1.96 -11.22 9.92
C LEU A 43 3.00 -12.34 9.84
N VAL A 44 2.57 -13.54 10.18
CA VAL A 44 3.34 -14.76 9.97
C VAL A 44 2.49 -15.69 9.11
N ILE A 45 3.04 -16.11 7.98
CA ILE A 45 2.36 -16.99 7.02
C ILE A 45 3.06 -18.35 7.04
N PRO A 46 2.32 -19.46 7.19
CA PRO A 46 2.88 -20.82 7.20
C PRO A 46 3.19 -21.30 5.78
N LEU A 47 4.01 -20.54 5.05
CA LEU A 47 4.49 -20.84 3.72
C LEU A 47 6.02 -20.63 3.67
N PRO A 48 6.76 -21.46 2.91
CA PRO A 48 8.14 -21.18 2.52
C PRO A 48 8.25 -19.81 1.85
N PHE A 49 9.46 -19.23 1.86
CA PHE A 49 9.69 -17.86 1.41
C PHE A 49 9.17 -17.57 -0.01
N ASP A 50 9.53 -18.40 -0.99
CA ASP A 50 9.12 -18.20 -2.38
C ASP A 50 7.60 -18.29 -2.55
N ASP A 51 6.96 -19.28 -1.90
CA ASP A 51 5.51 -19.46 -1.93
C ASP A 51 4.78 -18.29 -1.23
N ALA A 52 5.34 -17.78 -0.13
CA ALA A 52 4.81 -16.62 0.57
C ALA A 52 4.91 -15.36 -0.29
N VAL A 53 6.01 -15.17 -1.01
CA VAL A 53 6.19 -14.09 -1.98
C VAL A 53 5.12 -14.17 -3.06
N GLU A 54 4.94 -15.33 -3.71
CA GLU A 54 3.94 -15.50 -4.77
C GLU A 54 2.53 -15.23 -4.25
N HIS A 55 2.22 -15.74 -3.05
CA HIS A 55 0.94 -15.51 -2.40
C HIS A 55 0.70 -14.01 -2.14
N VAL A 56 1.69 -13.30 -1.58
CA VAL A 56 1.60 -11.85 -1.32
C VAL A 56 1.46 -11.05 -2.61
N VAL A 57 2.24 -11.37 -3.65
CA VAL A 57 2.13 -10.74 -4.97
C VAL A 57 0.70 -10.90 -5.50
N ARG A 58 0.18 -12.13 -5.50
CA ARG A 58 -1.17 -12.42 -6.00
C ARG A 58 -2.25 -11.64 -5.25
N VAL A 59 -2.17 -11.60 -3.92
CA VAL A 59 -3.15 -10.86 -3.09
C VAL A 59 -3.06 -9.36 -3.34
N LEU A 60 -1.86 -8.78 -3.38
CA LEU A 60 -1.70 -7.34 -3.56
C LEU A 60 -2.06 -6.88 -4.98
N GLU A 61 -1.57 -7.57 -6.02
CA GLU A 61 -1.84 -7.22 -7.42
C GLU A 61 -3.32 -7.44 -7.80
N GLY A 62 -4.02 -8.36 -7.12
CA GLY A 62 -5.47 -8.52 -7.27
C GLY A 62 -6.28 -7.29 -6.83
N THR A 63 -5.65 -6.32 -6.16
CA THR A 63 -6.36 -5.16 -5.58
C THR A 63 -5.99 -3.83 -6.22
N GLY A 64 -4.94 -3.79 -7.03
CA GLY A 64 -4.43 -2.53 -7.53
C GLY A 64 -3.24 -2.67 -8.45
N GLN A 65 -2.73 -1.53 -8.89
CA GLN A 65 -1.64 -1.46 -9.84
C GLN A 65 -0.28 -1.64 -9.12
N ARG A 66 0.55 -2.57 -9.60
CA ARG A 66 1.95 -2.69 -9.15
C ARG A 66 2.71 -1.40 -9.45
N ILE A 67 3.43 -0.92 -8.44
CA ILE A 67 4.34 0.23 -8.59
C ILE A 67 5.72 -0.14 -8.08
N GLU A 68 6.74 0.48 -8.65
CA GLU A 68 8.11 0.20 -8.27
C GLU A 68 8.33 0.59 -6.79
N PRO A 69 8.78 -0.34 -5.93
CA PRO A 69 9.12 0.01 -4.56
C PRO A 69 10.33 0.95 -4.56
N PRO A 70 10.50 1.74 -3.48
CA PRO A 70 11.79 2.35 -3.20
C PRO A 70 12.85 1.26 -3.25
N HIS A 71 14.05 1.55 -3.76
CA HIS A 71 15.17 0.63 -3.53
C HIS A 71 15.18 0.27 -2.04
N ALA A 72 15.02 -1.02 -1.76
CA ALA A 72 15.19 -1.55 -0.42
C ALA A 72 16.57 -1.07 0.05
N GLU A 73 16.66 -0.65 1.31
CA GLU A 73 17.98 -0.45 1.88
C GLU A 73 18.77 -1.76 1.71
N PRO A 74 20.06 -1.71 1.32
CA PRO A 74 20.83 -2.89 0.92
C PRO A 74 20.99 -3.96 2.03
N GLU A 75 20.46 -3.70 3.22
CA GLU A 75 20.56 -4.56 4.41
C GLU A 75 19.27 -5.35 4.71
N ASP A 76 18.22 -5.23 3.90
CA ASP A 76 16.96 -5.92 4.18
C ASP A 76 16.83 -7.20 3.34
N PRO A 77 16.99 -8.40 3.92
CA PRO A 77 17.04 -9.68 3.19
C PRO A 77 15.68 -10.14 2.64
N GLY A 78 14.68 -9.26 2.63
CA GLY A 78 13.31 -9.57 2.23
C GLY A 78 12.92 -9.08 0.83
N GLN A 79 11.83 -9.64 0.30
CA GLN A 79 11.22 -9.16 -0.95
C GLN A 79 10.17 -8.10 -0.68
N THR A 80 10.33 -6.92 -1.29
CA THR A 80 9.37 -5.82 -1.18
C THR A 80 8.42 -5.79 -2.39
N ILE A 81 7.12 -5.81 -2.11
CA ILE A 81 6.03 -5.67 -3.08
C ILE A 81 5.30 -4.36 -2.77
N ARG A 82 4.98 -3.56 -3.79
CA ARG A 82 4.22 -2.33 -3.62
C ARG A 82 3.12 -2.20 -4.67
N VAL A 83 1.93 -1.81 -4.22
CA VAL A 83 0.78 -1.53 -5.09
C VAL A 83 0.12 -0.20 -4.72
N LEU A 84 -0.48 0.43 -5.73
CA LEU A 84 -1.44 1.52 -5.57
C LEU A 84 -2.84 0.97 -5.76
N THR A 85 -3.66 1.06 -4.73
CA THR A 85 -5.06 0.59 -4.72
C THR A 85 -6.01 1.72 -4.31
N GLY A 86 -7.29 1.49 -4.48
CA GLY A 86 -8.35 2.32 -3.92
C GLY A 86 -8.78 1.83 -2.53
N GLY A 87 -9.16 2.76 -1.67
CA GLY A 87 -9.74 2.49 -0.37
C GLY A 87 -10.75 3.57 0.02
N GLY A 88 -11.31 3.44 1.23
CA GLY A 88 -12.34 4.38 1.68
C GLY A 88 -13.67 4.19 0.98
N ILE A 89 -14.43 5.27 0.81
CA ILE A 89 -15.78 5.21 0.21
C ILE A 89 -15.63 5.02 -1.30
N TRP A 90 -16.29 3.99 -1.87
CA TRP A 90 -16.25 3.62 -3.29
C TRP A 90 -14.83 3.40 -3.86
N ASP A 91 -13.87 3.00 -3.01
CA ASP A 91 -12.45 2.85 -3.38
C ASP A 91 -11.82 4.12 -3.99
N MET A 92 -12.37 5.29 -3.70
CA MET A 92 -11.95 6.57 -4.29
C MET A 92 -10.75 7.21 -3.58
N ASN A 93 -10.35 6.73 -2.40
CA ASN A 93 -9.18 7.26 -1.70
C ASN A 93 -7.95 6.43 -2.06
N PRO A 94 -6.96 6.97 -2.77
CA PRO A 94 -5.75 6.23 -3.11
C PRO A 94 -5.00 5.77 -1.85
N VAL A 95 -4.59 4.51 -1.85
CA VAL A 95 -3.80 3.88 -0.80
C VAL A 95 -2.57 3.24 -1.42
N VAL A 96 -1.39 3.61 -0.93
CA VAL A 96 -0.15 2.89 -1.24
C VAL A 96 0.01 1.78 -0.22
N VAL A 97 0.13 0.55 -0.69
CA VAL A 97 0.39 -0.61 0.15
C VAL A 97 1.77 -1.14 -0.17
N THR A 98 2.61 -1.29 0.85
CA THR A 98 3.92 -1.94 0.76
C THR A 98 3.88 -3.18 1.64
N ALA A 99 4.21 -4.34 1.07
CA ALA A 99 4.44 -5.57 1.81
C ALA A 99 5.92 -5.95 1.69
N GLN A 100 6.52 -6.31 2.81
CA GLN A 100 7.87 -6.84 2.86
C GLN A 100 7.80 -8.26 3.40
N VAL A 101 8.22 -9.21 2.58
CA VAL A 101 8.27 -10.64 2.93
C VAL A 101 9.68 -10.96 3.38
N THR A 102 9.82 -11.59 4.53
CA THR A 102 11.11 -12.01 5.11
C THR A 102 11.10 -13.50 5.39
N GLU A 103 12.21 -14.16 5.12
CA GLU A 103 12.39 -15.55 5.52
C GLU A 103 12.60 -15.61 7.04
N THR A 104 11.78 -16.38 7.75
CA THR A 104 11.93 -16.55 9.21
C THR A 104 12.42 -17.95 9.57
N ARG A 105 11.83 -18.97 8.94
CA ARG A 105 12.18 -20.40 9.05
C ARG A 105 11.80 -21.10 7.75
N LYS A 106 12.29 -22.33 7.55
CA LYS A 106 12.11 -23.12 6.33
C LYS A 106 10.67 -23.11 5.74
N ASP A 107 9.65 -23.23 6.60
CA ASP A 107 8.24 -23.34 6.17
C ASP A 107 7.39 -22.16 6.69
N VAL A 108 8.02 -21.07 7.10
CA VAL A 108 7.35 -19.91 7.71
C VAL A 108 8.00 -18.60 7.26
N SER A 109 7.17 -17.67 6.81
CA SER A 109 7.61 -16.35 6.36
C SER A 109 6.94 -15.23 7.15
N GLY A 110 7.69 -14.18 7.43
CA GLY A 110 7.19 -12.95 8.01
C GLY A 110 6.71 -12.01 6.92
N VAL A 111 5.60 -11.31 7.14
CA VAL A 111 5.13 -10.26 6.24
C VAL A 111 4.88 -8.99 7.03
N HIS A 112 5.65 -7.95 6.77
CA HIS A 112 5.39 -6.60 7.26
C HIS A 112 4.54 -5.85 6.22
N LEU A 113 3.30 -5.55 6.56
CA LEU A 113 2.34 -4.88 5.69
C LEU A 113 2.10 -3.44 6.14
N ARG A 114 2.44 -2.47 5.31
CA ARG A 114 2.21 -1.04 5.52
C ARG A 114 1.23 -0.48 4.49
N ALA A 115 0.12 0.09 4.94
CA ALA A 115 -0.81 0.82 4.08
C ALA A 115 -0.86 2.32 4.46
N ALA A 116 -0.64 3.19 3.49
CA ALA A 116 -0.64 4.63 3.65
C ALA A 116 -1.66 5.29 2.72
N ALA A 117 -2.50 6.15 3.28
CA ALA A 117 -3.47 6.96 2.54
C ALA A 117 -3.46 8.41 3.02
N LYS A 118 -3.96 9.34 2.22
CA LYS A 118 -4.19 10.73 2.64
C LYS A 118 -5.57 10.87 3.27
N GLU A 119 -5.67 11.62 4.37
CA GLU A 119 -6.95 11.92 5.03
C GLU A 119 -7.39 13.36 4.79
N GLY A 120 -8.64 13.51 4.35
CA GLY A 120 -9.32 14.79 4.24
C GLY A 120 -10.02 15.17 5.55
N ALA A 121 -10.97 16.10 5.45
CA ALA A 121 -11.77 16.55 6.60
C ALA A 121 -12.56 15.40 7.27
N ILE A 122 -12.94 14.38 6.50
CA ILE A 122 -13.59 13.16 6.99
C ILE A 122 -12.54 12.06 7.17
N ARG A 123 -12.39 11.57 8.40
CA ARG A 123 -11.48 10.47 8.72
C ARG A 123 -12.05 9.14 8.24
N GLN A 124 -11.66 8.74 7.02
CA GLN A 124 -12.08 7.46 6.44
C GLN A 124 -11.25 6.29 6.95
N ARG A 125 -10.04 6.56 7.49
CA ARG A 125 -9.06 5.55 7.90
C ARG A 125 -8.77 4.54 6.79
N ALA A 126 -8.61 5.03 5.57
CA ALA A 126 -8.48 4.19 4.38
C ALA A 126 -7.23 3.30 4.45
N GLY A 127 -6.10 3.82 4.94
CA GLY A 127 -4.89 3.03 5.18
C GLY A 127 -5.14 1.90 6.18
N GLU A 128 -5.70 2.21 7.35
CA GLU A 128 -6.01 1.22 8.39
C GLU A 128 -6.97 0.12 7.89
N LYS A 129 -8.07 0.50 7.25
CA LYS A 129 -9.07 -0.45 6.74
C LYS A 129 -8.49 -1.33 5.63
N THR A 130 -7.71 -0.76 4.72
CA THR A 130 -7.06 -1.51 3.65
C THR A 130 -6.02 -2.49 4.20
N ALA A 131 -5.15 -2.06 5.14
CA ALA A 131 -4.20 -2.97 5.78
C ALA A 131 -4.89 -4.15 6.47
N LYS A 132 -5.94 -3.89 7.27
CA LYS A 132 -6.70 -4.96 7.96
C LYS A 132 -7.38 -5.92 6.98
N ARG A 133 -7.94 -5.40 5.88
CA ARG A 133 -8.57 -6.22 4.83
C ARG A 133 -7.54 -7.14 4.17
N LEU A 134 -6.42 -6.58 3.72
CA LEU A 134 -5.36 -7.37 3.08
C LEU A 134 -4.74 -8.38 4.03
N ALA A 135 -4.50 -7.99 5.29
CA ALA A 135 -4.02 -8.91 6.31
C ALA A 135 -4.92 -10.14 6.47
N SER A 136 -6.26 -9.95 6.43
CA SER A 136 -7.19 -11.08 6.51
C SER A 136 -7.09 -12.04 5.33
N TRP A 137 -6.76 -11.55 4.14
CA TRP A 137 -6.61 -12.38 2.93
C TRP A 137 -5.25 -13.10 2.88
N LEU A 138 -4.23 -12.55 3.52
CA LEU A 138 -2.88 -13.14 3.57
C LEU A 138 -2.75 -14.30 4.56
N VAL A 139 -3.70 -14.42 5.49
CA VAL A 139 -3.73 -15.49 6.51
C VAL A 139 -4.84 -16.52 6.25
N THR A 140 -5.48 -16.46 5.08
CA THR A 140 -6.50 -17.41 4.63
C THR A 140 -5.85 -18.47 3.74
#